data_AF-A0A2N2S354-F1
#
_entry.id   AF-A0A2N2S354-F1
#
_cell.length_a   1.000
_cell.length_b   1.000
_cell.length_c   1.000
_cell.angle_alpha   90.00
_cell.angle_beta   90.00
_cell.angle_gamma   90.00
#
_symmetry.space_group_name_H-M   'P 1'
#
loop_
_entity.id
_entity.type
_entity.pdbx_description
1 polymer ?
#
loop_
_entity_poly.entity_id
_entity_poly.type
_entity_poly.pdbx_seq_one_letter_code
_entity_poly.pdbx_strand_id
1 'polypeptide(L)'
;MDHVHFSAETEGAVDCSALADDIRQWASDLGFGALSISDVDLGDAEPGLERWLAAGFHGEMHYMARHGLKRARPAELVPGTIRVISVRMNYWPNAEPAGAVLADRSLAYVSRYALGRDYHK
;
A
#
# COMPACT_ATOMS: atom_id res chain seq x y z
N MET A 1 -23.21 20.76 43.77
CA MET A 1 -22.35 20.84 42.58
C MET A 1 -21.62 19.53 42.55
N ASP A 2 -22.19 18.59 41.80
CA ASP A 2 -21.78 17.19 41.83
C ASP A 2 -20.53 17.02 40.97
N HIS A 3 -19.44 16.63 41.62
CA HIS A 3 -18.22 16.24 40.94
C HIS A 3 -18.46 14.88 40.30
N VAL A 4 -18.71 14.88 38.99
CA VAL A 4 -18.71 13.66 38.17
C VAL A 4 -17.27 13.18 38.09
N HIS A 5 -16.93 12.18 38.89
CA HIS A 5 -15.72 11.39 38.71
C HIS A 5 -15.88 10.56 37.43
N PHE A 6 -15.18 10.95 36.38
CA PHE A 6 -15.00 10.10 35.20
C PHE A 6 -13.88 9.10 35.52
N SER A 7 -14.27 7.91 35.97
CA SER A 7 -13.35 6.78 36.09
C SER A 7 -12.88 6.42 34.70
N ALA A 8 -11.58 6.58 34.42
CA ALA A 8 -10.97 5.98 33.25
C ALA A 8 -11.07 4.47 33.41
N GLU A 9 -12.01 3.84 32.71
CA GLU A 9 -12.00 2.39 32.53
C GLU A 9 -10.70 2.04 31.82
N THR A 10 -9.88 1.22 32.48
CA THR A 10 -8.68 0.66 31.87
C THR A 10 -9.14 -0.28 30.77
N GLU A 11 -9.23 0.24 29.56
CA GLU A 11 -9.52 -0.50 28.34
C GLU A 11 -8.56 -1.70 28.27
N GLY A 12 -9.11 -2.91 28.26
CA GLY A 12 -8.34 -4.14 28.24
C GLY A 12 -7.34 -4.12 27.07
N ALA A 13 -6.10 -4.54 27.33
CA ALA A 13 -5.06 -4.57 26.30
C ALA A 13 -5.57 -5.33 25.06
N VAL A 14 -5.46 -4.69 23.88
CA VAL A 14 -5.87 -5.29 22.61
C VAL A 14 -5.04 -6.53 22.34
N ASP A 15 -5.71 -7.67 22.12
CA ASP A 15 -5.06 -8.88 21.64
C ASP A 15 -4.70 -8.70 20.15
N CYS A 16 -3.44 -8.33 19.91
CA CYS A 16 -2.92 -8.12 18.56
C CYS A 16 -2.93 -9.38 17.70
N SER A 17 -2.88 -10.58 18.31
CA SER A 17 -2.92 -11.83 17.56
C SER A 17 -4.32 -12.08 17.02
N ALA A 18 -5.33 -12.00 17.90
CA ALA A 18 -6.73 -12.14 17.49
C ALA A 18 -7.10 -11.08 16.44
N LEU A 19 -6.69 -9.83 16.64
CA LEU A 19 -6.92 -8.76 15.67
C LEU A 19 -6.26 -9.03 14.31
N ALA A 20 -5.04 -9.60 14.30
CA ALA A 20 -4.37 -9.94 13.05
C ALA A 20 -5.12 -11.04 12.28
N ASP A 21 -5.71 -12.01 12.98
CA ASP A 21 -6.52 -13.07 12.38
C ASP A 21 -7.84 -12.50 11.82
N ASP A 22 -8.51 -11.62 12.57
CA ASP A 22 -9.72 -10.93 12.11
C ASP A 22 -9.45 -10.11 10.84
N ILE A 23 -8.34 -9.36 10.80
CA ILE A 23 -7.93 -8.58 9.63
C ILE A 23 -7.71 -9.47 8.40
N ARG A 24 -7.11 -10.65 8.58
CA ARG A 24 -6.92 -11.62 7.48
C ARG A 24 -8.26 -12.14 6.98
N GLN A 25 -9.20 -12.43 7.88
CA GLN A 25 -10.54 -12.87 7.52
C GLN A 25 -11.28 -11.78 6.75
N TRP A 26 -11.32 -10.54 7.26
CA TRP A 26 -11.95 -9.41 6.58
C TRP A 26 -11.36 -9.17 5.18
N ALA A 27 -10.04 -9.30 5.03
CA ALA A 27 -9.42 -9.14 3.71
C ALA A 27 -9.89 -10.20 2.71
N SER A 28 -10.04 -11.45 3.14
CA SER A 28 -10.62 -12.51 2.31
C SER A 28 -12.07 -12.22 1.95
N ASP A 29 -12.89 -11.79 2.93
CA ASP A 29 -14.31 -11.50 2.72
C ASP A 29 -14.53 -10.32 1.76
N LEU A 30 -13.60 -9.35 1.76
CA LEU A 30 -13.57 -8.23 0.83
C LEU A 30 -13.01 -8.58 -0.56
N GLY A 31 -12.55 -9.82 -0.77
CA GLY A 31 -12.07 -10.32 -2.06
C GLY A 31 -10.59 -10.07 -2.35
N PHE A 32 -9.78 -9.72 -1.36
CA PHE A 32 -8.32 -9.63 -1.53
C PHE A 32 -7.72 -11.04 -1.65
N GLY A 33 -6.82 -11.22 -2.62
CA GLY A 33 -6.16 -12.49 -2.89
C GLY A 33 -4.89 -12.74 -2.06
N ALA A 34 -4.45 -11.77 -1.25
CA ALA A 34 -3.41 -11.95 -0.22
C ALA A 34 -3.41 -10.75 0.73
N LEU A 35 -2.94 -10.99 1.97
CA LEU A 35 -2.67 -9.96 2.98
C LEU A 35 -1.37 -10.27 3.73
N SER A 36 -0.57 -9.24 3.99
CA SER A 36 0.58 -9.28 4.91
C SER A 36 0.56 -8.10 5.88
N ILE A 37 1.13 -8.31 7.06
CA ILE A 37 1.36 -7.28 8.08
C ILE A 37 2.86 -7.23 8.31
N SER A 38 3.49 -6.07 8.12
CA SER A 38 4.92 -5.86 8.35
C SER A 38 5.15 -4.82 9.43
N ASP A 39 6.38 -4.78 9.94
CA ASP A 39 6.88 -3.60 10.64
C ASP A 39 7.03 -2.39 9.69
N VAL A 40 7.58 -1.32 10.22
CA VAL A 40 7.74 -0.01 9.56
C VAL A 40 9.21 0.34 9.35
N ASP A 41 10.14 -0.59 9.62
CA ASP A 41 11.57 -0.33 9.47
C ASP A 41 11.97 -0.44 7.99
N LEU A 42 12.38 0.69 7.44
CA LEU A 42 12.84 0.81 6.05
C LEU A 42 14.28 1.31 5.99
N GLY A 43 15.04 1.20 7.10
CA GLY A 43 16.41 1.70 7.20
C GLY A 43 17.35 1.15 6.11
N ASP A 44 17.18 -0.11 5.72
CA ASP A 44 17.97 -0.72 4.64
C ASP A 44 17.60 -0.18 3.25
N ALA A 45 16.35 0.24 3.05
CA ALA A 45 15.85 0.75 1.77
C ALA A 45 16.10 2.27 1.60
N GLU A 46 16.14 3.03 2.69
CA GLU A 46 16.27 4.49 2.68
C GLU A 46 17.50 4.98 1.88
N PRO A 47 18.73 4.45 2.08
CA PRO A 47 19.90 4.88 1.32
C PRO A 47 19.78 4.60 -0.19
N GLY A 48 19.07 3.54 -0.56
CA GLY A 48 18.78 3.23 -1.96
C GLY A 48 17.87 4.27 -2.60
N LEU A 49 16.82 4.67 -1.88
CA LEU A 49 15.89 5.73 -2.30
C LEU A 49 16.61 7.08 -2.43
N GLU A 50 17.46 7.44 -1.47
CA GLU A 50 18.26 8.69 -1.53
C GLU A 50 19.13 8.76 -2.78
N ARG A 51 19.90 7.69 -3.05
CA ARG A 51 20.76 7.63 -4.24
C ARG A 51 19.94 7.71 -5.53
N TRP A 52 18.81 7.02 -5.58
CA TRP A 52 17.92 7.02 -6.74
C TRP A 52 17.31 8.41 -7.01
N LEU A 53 16.91 9.13 -5.95
CA LEU A 53 16.42 10.51 -6.05
C LEU A 53 17.53 11.47 -6.48
N ALA A 54 18.72 11.37 -5.89
CA ALA A 54 19.87 12.22 -6.24
C ALA A 54 20.33 12.03 -7.69
N ALA A 55 20.18 10.81 -8.23
CA ALA A 55 20.48 10.49 -9.63
C ALA A 55 19.41 10.97 -10.62
N GLY A 56 18.31 11.58 -10.16
CA GLY A 56 17.22 12.04 -11.03
C GLY A 56 16.42 10.91 -11.69
N PHE A 57 16.49 9.68 -11.15
CA PHE A 57 15.82 8.52 -11.73
C PHE A 57 14.29 8.53 -11.59
N HIS A 58 13.73 9.56 -10.94
CA HIS A 58 12.29 9.78 -10.89
C HIS A 58 11.68 10.36 -12.17
N GLY A 59 12.50 10.79 -13.15
CA GLY A 59 12.01 11.44 -14.36
C GLY A 59 11.06 12.61 -14.04
N GLU A 60 9.91 12.65 -14.70
CA GLU A 60 8.89 13.69 -14.50
C GLU A 60 8.05 13.53 -13.22
N MET A 61 8.28 12.51 -12.41
CA MET A 61 7.55 12.29 -11.16
C MET A 61 8.03 13.25 -10.05
N HIS A 62 7.84 14.55 -10.22
CA HIS A 62 8.31 15.57 -9.26
C HIS A 62 7.82 15.35 -7.82
N TYR A 63 6.66 14.71 -7.65
CA TYR A 63 6.13 14.34 -6.33
C TYR A 63 7.02 13.31 -5.60
N MET A 64 7.84 12.53 -6.31
CA MET A 64 8.82 11.63 -5.72
C MET A 64 9.88 12.43 -4.95
N ALA A 65 10.52 13.38 -5.63
CA ALA A 65 11.50 14.28 -5.02
C ALA A 65 10.87 15.19 -3.96
N ARG A 66 9.69 15.78 -4.22
CA ARG A 66 9.01 16.70 -3.28
C ARG A 66 8.72 16.07 -1.92
N HIS A 67 8.30 14.81 -1.88
CA HIS A 67 8.02 14.13 -0.62
C HIS A 67 9.26 13.41 -0.05
N GLY A 68 10.34 13.28 -0.83
CA GLY A 68 11.63 12.76 -0.42
C GLY A 68 11.53 11.48 0.42
N LEU A 69 12.05 11.57 1.65
CA LEU A 69 12.18 10.46 2.59
C LEU A 69 10.91 10.13 3.38
N LYS A 70 9.81 10.88 3.23
CA LYS A 70 8.53 10.52 3.86
C LYS A 70 8.06 9.10 3.48
N ARG A 71 8.55 8.57 2.35
CA ARG A 71 8.28 7.19 1.89
C ARG A 71 9.06 6.12 2.64
N ALA A 72 10.22 6.47 3.18
CA ALA A 72 11.04 5.59 4.00
C ALA A 72 10.75 5.78 5.51
N ARG A 73 9.97 6.80 5.88
CA ARG A 73 9.73 7.17 7.27
C ARG A 73 8.23 7.27 7.57
N PRO A 74 7.55 6.14 7.82
CA PRO A 74 6.09 6.11 8.01
C PRO A 74 5.56 7.08 9.07
N ALA A 75 6.32 7.33 10.15
CA ALA A 75 5.96 8.29 11.19
C ALA A 75 5.89 9.75 10.71
N GLU A 76 6.62 10.12 9.65
CA GLU A 76 6.54 11.46 9.03
C GLU A 76 5.33 11.60 8.09
N LEU A 77 4.75 10.48 7.66
CA LEU A 77 3.53 10.45 6.86
C LEU A 77 2.29 10.47 7.75
N VAL A 78 2.21 9.53 8.70
CA VAL A 78 1.15 9.44 9.71
C VAL A 78 1.81 9.19 11.09
N PRO A 79 1.79 10.18 12.00
CA PRO A 79 2.32 10.00 13.35
C PRO A 79 1.68 8.82 14.08
N GLY A 80 2.51 8.03 14.77
CA GLY A 80 2.04 6.84 15.50
C GLY A 80 1.87 5.57 14.66
N THR A 81 2.29 5.56 13.39
CA THR A 81 2.29 4.34 12.56
C THR A 81 3.23 3.28 13.15
N ILE A 82 2.71 2.10 13.44
CA ILE A 82 3.47 0.97 14.03
C ILE A 82 3.58 -0.25 13.11
N ARG A 83 2.67 -0.41 12.15
CA ARG A 83 2.58 -1.56 11.24
C ARG A 83 2.02 -1.10 9.90
N VAL A 84 2.35 -1.83 8.83
CA VAL A 84 1.74 -1.65 7.51
C VAL A 84 0.97 -2.90 7.15
N ILE A 85 -0.28 -2.73 6.72
CA ILE A 85 -1.12 -3.81 6.18
C ILE A 85 -1.10 -3.69 4.66
N SER A 86 -0.56 -4.70 3.98
CA SER A 86 -0.51 -4.76 2.52
C SER A 86 -1.50 -5.78 2.00
N VAL A 87 -2.32 -5.40 1.03
CA VAL A 87 -3.30 -6.27 0.38
C VAL A 87 -3.02 -6.37 -1.12
N ARG A 88 -3.38 -7.51 -1.72
CA ARG A 88 -3.21 -7.77 -3.15
C ARG A 88 -4.53 -8.16 -3.80
N MET A 89 -4.80 -7.58 -4.97
CA MET A 89 -5.89 -8.01 -5.85
C MET A 89 -5.34 -8.52 -7.18
N ASN A 90 -5.96 -9.56 -7.72
CA ASN A 90 -5.70 -9.97 -9.09
C ASN A 90 -6.49 -9.08 -10.04
N TYR A 91 -5.79 -8.30 -10.86
CA TYR A 91 -6.41 -7.43 -11.87
C TYR A 91 -6.33 -8.01 -13.28
N TRP A 92 -5.97 -9.29 -13.45
CA TRP A 92 -5.74 -9.86 -14.77
C TRP A 92 -6.98 -9.68 -15.66
N PRO A 93 -6.87 -8.90 -16.75
CA PRO A 93 -8.02 -8.56 -17.55
C PRO A 93 -8.41 -9.73 -18.45
N ASN A 94 -9.70 -9.85 -18.74
CA ASN A 94 -10.16 -10.67 -19.86
C ASN A 94 -9.81 -9.95 -21.19
N ALA A 95 -8.56 -10.06 -21.61
CA ALA A 95 -8.02 -9.39 -22.77
C ALA A 95 -7.08 -10.30 -23.55
N GLU A 96 -7.07 -10.13 -24.88
CA GLU A 96 -6.20 -10.85 -25.81
C GLU A 96 -4.74 -10.91 -25.34
N PRO A 97 -4.03 -12.04 -25.58
CA PRO A 97 -2.62 -12.15 -25.25
C PRO A 97 -1.81 -11.01 -25.87
N ALA A 98 -0.84 -10.47 -25.12
CA ALA A 98 -0.06 -9.33 -25.59
C ALA A 98 0.65 -9.63 -26.93
N GLY A 99 1.16 -10.85 -27.10
CA GLY A 99 1.80 -11.28 -28.34
C GLY A 99 0.88 -11.26 -29.56
N ALA A 100 -0.41 -11.56 -29.39
CA ALA A 100 -1.38 -11.50 -30.49
C ALA A 100 -1.64 -10.04 -30.90
N VAL A 101 -1.82 -9.14 -29.94
CA VAL A 101 -2.00 -7.70 -30.19
C VAL A 101 -0.77 -7.08 -30.85
N LEU A 102 0.43 -7.42 -30.37
CA LEU A 102 1.69 -6.89 -30.89
C LEU A 102 2.03 -7.40 -32.31
N ALA A 103 1.49 -8.55 -32.71
CA ALA A 103 1.68 -9.09 -34.06
C ALA A 103 0.80 -8.40 -35.11
N ASP A 104 -0.30 -7.76 -34.70
CA ASP A 104 -1.20 -7.04 -35.57
C ASP A 104 -0.82 -5.56 -35.67
N ARG A 105 -0.30 -5.14 -36.83
CA ARG A 105 0.12 -3.76 -37.09
C ARG A 105 -1.04 -2.75 -37.15
N SER A 106 -2.29 -3.22 -37.20
CA SER A 106 -3.47 -2.35 -37.15
C SER A 106 -3.87 -1.96 -35.72
N LEU A 107 -3.26 -2.58 -34.71
CA LEU A 107 -3.59 -2.37 -33.30
C LEU A 107 -2.47 -1.65 -32.55
N ALA A 108 -2.86 -0.95 -31.47
CA ALA A 108 -1.94 -0.45 -30.46
C ALA A 108 -2.03 -1.31 -29.19
N TYR A 109 -0.90 -1.54 -28.53
CA TYR A 109 -0.87 -2.27 -27.27
C TYR A 109 -1.09 -1.33 -26.08
N VAL A 110 -2.07 -1.67 -25.23
CA VAL A 110 -2.34 -1.00 -23.96
C VAL A 110 -1.91 -1.93 -22.82
N SER A 111 -1.16 -1.40 -21.85
CA SER A 111 -0.69 -2.17 -20.70
C SER A 111 -1.85 -2.77 -19.90
N ARG A 112 -1.69 -4.01 -19.40
CA ARG A 112 -2.79 -4.73 -18.72
C ARG A 112 -3.36 -4.02 -17.50
N TYR A 113 -2.55 -3.28 -16.75
CA TYR A 113 -3.02 -2.54 -15.57
C TYR A 113 -3.98 -1.39 -15.92
N ALA A 114 -4.01 -0.96 -17.19
CA ALA A 114 -4.89 0.09 -17.69
C ALA A 114 -6.12 -0.48 -18.43
N LEU A 115 -6.32 -1.80 -18.41
CA LEU A 115 -7.48 -2.45 -19.00
C LEU A 115 -8.54 -2.73 -17.93
N GLY A 116 -9.81 -2.52 -18.28
CA GLY A 116 -10.94 -2.77 -17.39
C GLY A 116 -11.22 -1.61 -16.43
N ARG A 117 -11.63 -1.93 -15.20
CA ARG A 117 -11.93 -0.93 -14.17
C ARG A 117 -10.62 -0.34 -13.64
N ASP A 118 -10.58 0.97 -13.47
CA ASP A 118 -9.49 1.67 -12.77
C ASP A 118 -9.27 1.06 -11.39
N TYR A 119 -8.07 0.54 -11.16
CA TYR A 119 -7.71 -0.16 -9.92
C TYR A 119 -7.65 0.77 -8.70
N HIS A 120 -7.65 2.09 -8.90
CA HIS A 120 -7.74 3.06 -7.80
C HIS A 120 -9.15 3.22 -7.23
N LYS A 121 -10.19 2.66 -7.89
CA LYS A 121 -11.59 2.73 -7.47
C LYS A 121 -12.07 1.44 -6.81
#